data_AF-A0A067MQB8-F1
#
_entry.id   AF-A0A067MQB8-F1
#
_cell.length_a   1.000
_cell.length_b   1.000
_cell.length_c   1.000
_cell.angle_alpha   90.00
_cell.angle_beta   90.00
_cell.angle_gamma   90.00
#
_symmetry.space_group_name_H-M   'P 1'
#
loop_
_entity.id
_entity.type
_entity.pdbx_description
1 polymer ?
#
loop_
_entity_poly.entity_id
_entity_poly.type
_entity_poly.pdbx_seq_one_letter_code
_entity_poly.pdbx_strand_id
1 'polypeptide(L)'
;MAAADFDFARYLRKIVPDVSYTIAKLSGGVCNVTVRAIPLPRPAVSDNLGPFGIPKNSSIVLKYAPPFVAGMGPSVPLSQHRQKVEAAALTYLQQISHITGADSAVVTPKLLHEDHENHVLILEDLGSDTAPINKWLENGPPISTVCSVGDRVGRFLAALHSQRLDAKPAITALLEIESAQVDPSSVDSELTNKFLAHLASAGYGETDVAALRSLTRTEAEDRSINDTFSHGDLWSESILVNKDASVVGIIDWEFVGLAKPLLDMSTLRHVYSRCVLGPSPGLQQAGRALIRCITTSYRDIIVARGVRWTRDPTLRAAARHAAYVIVGHEIITRTEFWNEECRKRVIDSGVQYFGKATRIRDGAGDDGLELVDDVLGWTTLEGI
;
A
#
# COMPACT_ATOMS: atom_id res chain seq x y z
N MET A 1 -17.44 4.29 -17.76
CA MET A 1 -17.55 5.06 -16.51
C MET A 1 -16.89 6.40 -16.74
N ALA A 2 -17.61 7.51 -16.54
CA ALA A 2 -16.99 8.83 -16.61
C ALA A 2 -16.03 8.94 -15.42
N ALA A 3 -14.72 9.03 -15.70
CA ALA A 3 -13.79 9.55 -14.71
C ALA A 3 -14.31 10.93 -14.29
N ALA A 4 -14.15 11.31 -13.03
CA ALA A 4 -14.47 12.68 -12.64
C ALA A 4 -13.65 13.63 -13.52
N ASP A 5 -14.31 14.40 -14.40
CA ASP A 5 -13.67 15.32 -15.34
C ASP A 5 -13.17 16.56 -14.57
N PHE A 6 -12.05 16.41 -13.86
CA PHE A 6 -11.34 17.52 -13.24
C PHE A 6 -10.39 18.16 -14.26
N ASP A 7 -10.58 19.45 -14.55
CA ASP A 7 -9.75 20.21 -15.50
C ASP A 7 -8.45 20.68 -14.83
N PHE A 8 -7.46 19.78 -14.74
CA PHE A 8 -6.13 20.07 -14.18
C PHE A 8 -5.42 21.22 -14.88
N ALA A 9 -5.62 21.38 -16.19
CA ALA A 9 -4.96 22.44 -16.96
C ALA A 9 -5.51 23.82 -16.57
N ARG A 10 -6.84 23.95 -16.44
CA ARG A 10 -7.48 25.16 -15.92
C ARG A 10 -7.11 25.42 -14.48
N TYR A 11 -7.08 24.38 -13.65
CA TYR A 11 -6.66 24.48 -12.25
C TYR A 11 -5.24 25.05 -12.12
N LEU A 12 -4.25 24.47 -12.82
CA LEU A 12 -2.87 24.97 -12.80
C LEU A 12 -2.76 26.40 -13.34
N ARG A 13 -3.47 26.76 -14.42
CA ARG A 13 -3.50 28.15 -14.91
C ARG A 13 -4.01 29.15 -13.87
N LYS A 14 -4.86 28.71 -12.93
CA LYS A 14 -5.38 29.57 -11.85
C LYS A 14 -4.32 29.81 -10.77
N ILE A 15 -3.61 28.78 -10.34
CA ILE A 15 -2.70 28.87 -9.18
C ILE A 15 -1.25 29.18 -9.55
N VAL A 16 -0.82 28.85 -10.78
CA VAL A 16 0.52 29.10 -11.31
C VAL A 16 0.44 29.65 -12.74
N PRO A 17 -0.17 30.85 -12.94
CA PRO A 17 -0.53 31.38 -14.26
C PRO A 17 0.67 31.56 -15.20
N ASP A 18 1.87 31.75 -14.66
CA ASP A 18 3.08 31.96 -15.46
C ASP A 18 3.62 30.68 -16.10
N VAL A 19 3.14 29.50 -15.68
CA VAL A 19 3.58 28.19 -16.19
C VAL A 19 2.51 27.57 -17.06
N SER A 20 2.92 27.11 -18.23
CA SER A 20 2.12 26.18 -19.02
C SER A 20 2.63 24.76 -18.81
N TYR A 21 1.71 23.80 -18.69
CA TYR A 21 2.03 22.39 -18.50
C TYR A 21 1.38 21.53 -19.58
N THR A 22 2.07 20.48 -20.00
CA THR A 22 1.44 19.31 -20.63
C THR A 22 0.94 18.39 -19.53
N ILE A 23 -0.30 17.92 -19.63
CA ILE A 23 -0.92 17.03 -18.64
C ILE A 23 -1.03 15.64 -19.23
N ALA A 24 -0.51 14.64 -18.51
CA ALA A 24 -0.60 13.23 -18.85
C ALA A 24 -1.28 12.47 -17.71
N LYS A 25 -2.35 11.73 -17.98
CA LYS A 25 -3.00 10.88 -16.98
C LYS A 25 -2.07 9.74 -16.57
N LEU A 26 -1.96 9.50 -15.27
CA LEU A 26 -1.26 8.34 -14.72
C LEU A 26 -2.26 7.20 -14.49
N SER A 27 -1.82 5.97 -14.74
CA SER A 27 -2.59 4.76 -14.44
C SER A 27 -2.29 4.24 -13.02
N GLY A 28 -3.04 3.25 -12.54
CA GLY A 28 -2.77 2.54 -11.28
C GLY A 28 -3.69 2.96 -10.12
N GLY A 29 -4.02 4.25 -10.01
CA GLY A 29 -4.92 4.74 -8.96
C GLY A 29 -6.40 4.38 -9.19
N VAL A 30 -7.06 3.83 -8.16
CA VAL A 30 -8.51 3.50 -8.20
C VAL A 30 -9.33 4.55 -7.46
N CYS A 31 -8.82 5.12 -6.36
CA CYS A 31 -9.56 6.08 -5.54
C CYS A 31 -9.54 7.51 -6.09
N ASN A 32 -8.50 7.88 -6.84
CA ASN A 32 -8.25 9.26 -7.27
C ASN A 32 -8.00 9.36 -8.77
N VAL A 33 -8.14 10.58 -9.29
CA VAL A 33 -7.66 10.93 -10.62
C VAL A 33 -6.27 11.54 -10.45
N THR A 34 -5.26 10.88 -11.01
CA THR A 34 -3.86 11.33 -10.89
C THR A 34 -3.31 11.68 -12.26
N VAL A 35 -2.62 12.81 -12.36
CA VAL A 35 -1.95 13.26 -13.59
C VAL A 35 -0.51 13.70 -13.29
N ARG A 36 0.36 13.54 -14.27
CA ARG A 36 1.67 14.17 -14.32
C ARG A 36 1.57 15.45 -15.14
N ALA A 37 2.04 16.56 -14.58
CA ALA A 37 2.16 17.83 -15.26
C ALA A 37 3.63 18.11 -15.57
N ILE A 38 3.96 18.24 -16.86
CA ILE A 38 5.31 18.49 -17.35
C ILE A 38 5.38 19.96 -17.79
N PRO A 39 6.26 20.78 -17.19
CA PRO A 39 6.35 22.19 -17.57
C PRO A 39 6.81 22.33 -19.02
N LEU A 40 6.16 23.21 -19.77
CA LEU A 40 6.63 23.57 -21.11
C LEU A 40 7.91 24.40 -21.03
N PRO A 41 8.86 24.22 -21.97
CA PRO A 41 10.10 25.00 -21.99
C PRO A 41 9.82 26.50 -21.97
N ARG A 42 10.51 27.23 -21.09
CA ARG A 42 10.47 28.70 -21.05
C ARG A 42 11.78 29.30 -21.55
N PRO A 43 11.76 30.55 -22.06
CA PRO A 43 12.98 31.32 -22.27
C PRO A 43 13.84 31.35 -20.99
N ALA A 44 15.16 31.40 -21.16
CA ALA A 44 16.12 31.45 -20.07
C ALA A 44 15.85 32.70 -19.20
N VAL A 45 15.34 32.46 -18.00
CA VAL A 45 15.28 33.44 -16.91
C VAL A 45 16.30 32.95 -15.89
N SER A 46 16.98 33.86 -15.20
CA SER A 46 18.10 33.57 -14.29
C SER A 46 17.77 32.66 -13.10
N ASP A 47 16.48 32.46 -12.81
CA ASP A 47 16.05 31.66 -11.65
C ASP A 47 15.96 30.17 -11.98
N ASN A 48 16.70 29.36 -11.23
CA ASN A 48 16.74 27.90 -11.35
C ASN A 48 15.54 27.20 -10.68
N LEU A 49 14.79 27.91 -9.83
CA LEU A 49 13.61 27.38 -9.15
C LEU A 49 12.34 27.76 -9.91
N GLY A 50 11.45 26.77 -10.05
CA GLY A 50 10.10 26.93 -10.53
C GLY A 50 9.10 27.15 -9.39
N PRO A 51 7.80 27.05 -9.70
CA PRO A 51 6.74 27.05 -8.69
C PRO A 51 6.98 25.97 -7.63
N PHE A 52 6.47 26.21 -6.42
CA PHE A 52 6.57 25.27 -5.29
C PHE A 52 8.01 24.96 -4.83
N GLY A 53 9.01 25.77 -5.25
CA GLY A 53 10.39 25.65 -4.76
C GLY A 53 11.17 24.46 -5.32
N ILE A 54 10.69 23.83 -6.40
CA ILE A 54 11.39 22.74 -7.10
C ILE A 54 12.14 23.26 -8.33
N PRO A 55 13.08 22.52 -8.94
CA PRO A 55 13.76 22.95 -10.16
C PRO A 55 12.77 23.29 -11.28
N LYS A 56 13.05 24.37 -12.04
CA LYS A 56 12.13 24.94 -13.04
C LYS A 56 11.61 23.97 -14.10
N ASN A 57 12.40 22.94 -14.42
CA ASN A 57 12.08 21.95 -15.44
C ASN A 57 11.57 20.61 -14.85
N SER A 58 11.36 20.53 -13.54
CA SER A 58 10.81 19.34 -12.89
C SER A 58 9.32 19.21 -13.16
N SER A 59 8.88 18.00 -13.47
CA SER A 59 7.47 17.66 -13.47
C SER A 59 6.92 17.57 -12.04
N ILE A 60 5.60 17.68 -11.94
CA ILE A 60 4.84 17.51 -10.70
C ILE A 60 3.73 16.50 -10.91
N VAL A 61 3.28 15.87 -9.84
CA VAL A 61 2.10 14.99 -9.84
C VAL A 61 0.95 15.73 -9.19
N LEU A 62 -0.21 15.73 -9.83
CA LEU A 62 -1.46 16.23 -9.26
C LEU A 62 -2.38 15.06 -8.99
N LYS A 63 -2.96 15.04 -7.80
CA LYS A 63 -3.90 14.01 -7.35
C LYS A 63 -5.19 14.69 -6.92
N TYR A 64 -6.29 14.32 -7.58
CA TYR A 64 -7.63 14.84 -7.28
C TYR A 64 -8.51 13.73 -6.72
N ALA A 65 -9.14 14.01 -5.58
CA ALA A 65 -10.09 13.12 -4.94
C ALA A 65 -11.54 13.53 -5.25
N PRO A 66 -12.28 12.79 -6.12
CA PRO A 66 -13.72 12.95 -6.21
C PRO A 66 -14.44 12.43 -4.95
N PRO A 67 -15.71 12.80 -4.70
CA PRO A 67 -16.50 12.34 -3.53
C PRO A 67 -16.94 10.86 -3.62
N PHE A 68 -16.19 10.06 -4.38
CA PHE A 68 -16.39 8.64 -4.63
C PHE A 68 -15.06 8.00 -5.07
N VAL A 69 -15.01 6.68 -5.16
CA VAL A 69 -13.86 5.96 -5.72
C VAL A 69 -13.79 6.22 -7.22
N ALA A 70 -12.78 6.96 -7.70
CA ALA A 70 -12.68 7.42 -9.09
C ALA A 70 -12.86 6.33 -10.16
N GLY A 71 -12.33 5.12 -9.91
CA GLY A 71 -12.41 3.96 -10.79
C GLY A 71 -13.76 3.22 -10.75
N MET A 72 -14.60 3.47 -9.74
CA MET A 72 -15.91 2.83 -9.56
C MET A 72 -17.08 3.79 -9.77
N GLY A 73 -16.84 5.10 -9.68
CA GLY A 73 -17.85 6.13 -9.88
C GLY A 73 -18.73 6.37 -8.65
N PRO A 74 -19.77 7.22 -8.78
CA PRO A 74 -20.59 7.70 -7.66
C PRO A 74 -21.32 6.63 -6.83
N SER A 75 -21.42 5.39 -7.33
CA SER A 75 -22.05 4.27 -6.61
C SER A 75 -21.23 3.77 -5.42
N VAL A 76 -19.94 4.14 -5.33
CA VAL A 76 -19.09 3.85 -4.18
C VAL A 76 -18.58 5.17 -3.60
N PRO A 77 -19.37 5.80 -2.70
CA PRO A 77 -18.98 7.03 -2.03
C PRO A 77 -17.68 6.85 -1.25
N LEU A 78 -16.85 7.89 -1.25
CA LEU A 78 -15.61 7.94 -0.48
C LEU A 78 -15.27 9.39 -0.19
N SER A 79 -15.02 9.69 1.09
CA SER A 79 -14.75 11.05 1.54
C SER A 79 -13.53 11.65 0.83
N GLN A 80 -13.65 12.89 0.35
CA GLN A 80 -12.54 13.65 -0.25
C GLN A 80 -11.49 14.04 0.81
N HIS A 81 -11.84 13.95 2.10
CA HIS A 81 -10.92 14.20 3.21
C HIS A 81 -9.74 13.23 3.26
N ARG A 82 -9.76 12.13 2.48
CA ARG A 82 -8.60 11.25 2.27
C ARG A 82 -7.36 11.99 1.73
N GLN A 83 -7.53 13.12 1.04
CA GLN A 83 -6.39 13.97 0.66
C GLN A 83 -5.75 14.66 1.87
N LYS A 84 -6.52 15.02 2.91
CA LYS A 84 -5.95 15.54 4.17
C LYS A 84 -5.14 14.46 4.90
N VAL A 85 -5.64 13.23 4.88
CA VAL A 85 -4.94 12.05 5.43
C VAL A 85 -3.58 11.88 4.75
N GLU A 86 -3.55 11.89 3.42
CA GLU A 86 -2.31 11.77 2.65
C GLU A 86 -1.37 12.96 2.88
N ALA A 87 -1.89 14.19 2.94
CA ALA A 87 -1.08 15.38 3.23
C ALA A 87 -0.42 15.33 4.62
N ALA A 88 -1.18 14.94 5.65
CA ALA A 88 -0.68 14.76 7.01
C ALA A 88 0.41 13.68 7.07
N ALA A 89 0.20 12.54 6.40
CA ALA A 89 1.20 11.49 6.32
C ALA A 89 2.48 11.92 5.60
N LEU A 90 2.38 12.56 4.44
CA LEU A 90 3.56 13.02 3.70
C LEU A 90 4.34 14.08 4.49
N THR A 91 3.64 14.94 5.23
CA THR A 91 4.27 15.92 6.13
C THR A 91 5.00 15.22 7.27
N TYR A 92 4.39 14.22 7.90
CA TYR A 92 5.02 13.42 8.95
C TYR A 92 6.24 12.64 8.44
N LEU A 93 6.12 11.99 7.27
CA LEU A 93 7.19 11.23 6.63
C LEU A 93 8.41 12.10 6.33
N GLN A 94 8.22 13.35 5.93
CA GLN A 94 9.32 14.31 5.77
C GLN A 94 10.05 14.57 7.10
N GLN A 95 9.31 14.68 8.21
CA GLN A 95 9.90 14.90 9.53
C GLN A 95 10.71 13.71 10.04
N ILE A 96 10.30 12.48 9.69
CA ILE A 96 10.99 11.24 10.07
C ILE A 96 11.91 10.68 8.98
N SER A 97 12.11 11.40 7.88
CA SER A 97 12.90 10.95 6.72
C SER A 97 14.34 10.56 7.06
N HIS A 98 14.93 11.18 8.09
CA HIS A 98 16.25 10.81 8.59
C HIS A 98 16.26 9.44 9.29
N ILE A 99 15.12 8.93 9.75
CA ILE A 99 14.97 7.62 10.40
C ILE A 99 14.54 6.56 9.37
N THR A 100 13.60 6.91 8.50
CA THR A 100 13.04 5.98 7.52
C THR A 100 13.90 5.88 6.26
N GLY A 101 14.54 6.97 5.84
CA GLY A 101 15.29 7.08 4.58
C GLY A 101 16.79 6.86 4.68
N ALA A 102 17.44 7.18 5.81
CA ALA A 102 18.90 7.04 5.94
C ALA A 102 19.37 5.57 5.83
N ASP A 103 18.60 4.64 6.38
CA ASP A 103 18.94 3.22 6.40
C ASP A 103 18.38 2.43 5.19
N SER A 104 17.38 2.98 4.48
CA SER A 104 16.65 2.26 3.42
C SER A 104 16.83 2.84 2.02
N ALA A 105 17.24 4.11 1.91
CA ALA A 105 17.20 4.89 0.66
C ALA A 105 15.82 4.87 -0.05
N VAL A 106 14.74 4.46 0.62
CA VAL A 106 13.37 4.57 0.10
C VAL A 106 12.91 6.02 0.27
N VAL A 107 12.29 6.57 -0.77
CA VAL A 107 11.78 7.93 -0.79
C VAL A 107 10.25 7.96 -0.76
N THR A 108 9.71 9.05 -0.25
CA THR A 108 8.28 9.36 -0.32
C THR A 108 8.14 10.72 -1.01
N PRO A 109 7.13 10.94 -1.85
CA PRO A 109 6.94 12.23 -2.51
C PRO A 109 6.85 13.36 -1.48
N LYS A 110 7.51 14.49 -1.75
CA LYS A 110 7.21 15.71 -0.98
C LYS A 110 5.83 16.23 -1.34
N LEU A 111 5.09 16.66 -0.33
CA LEU A 111 3.91 17.49 -0.49
C LEU A 111 4.36 18.90 -0.88
N LEU A 112 4.03 19.32 -2.11
CA LEU A 112 4.42 20.63 -2.65
C LEU A 112 3.32 21.68 -2.43
N HIS A 113 2.05 21.27 -2.52
CA HIS A 113 0.90 22.12 -2.29
C HIS A 113 -0.32 21.27 -1.95
N GLU A 114 -1.16 21.77 -1.06
CA GLU A 114 -2.46 21.22 -0.71
C GLU A 114 -3.54 22.27 -0.96
N ASP A 115 -4.57 21.89 -1.71
CA ASP A 115 -5.78 22.70 -1.93
C ASP A 115 -7.00 21.93 -1.42
N HIS A 116 -7.41 22.26 -0.20
CA HIS A 116 -8.56 21.63 0.44
C HIS A 116 -9.90 22.00 -0.21
N GLU A 117 -10.00 23.17 -0.86
CA GLU A 117 -11.26 23.62 -1.49
C GLU A 117 -11.54 22.82 -2.76
N ASN A 118 -10.48 22.51 -3.53
CA ASN A 118 -10.57 21.75 -4.76
C ASN A 118 -10.26 20.25 -4.58
N HIS A 119 -9.89 19.83 -3.36
CA HIS A 119 -9.48 18.47 -3.02
C HIS A 119 -8.34 17.95 -3.91
N VAL A 120 -7.32 18.78 -4.08
CA VAL A 120 -6.13 18.49 -4.90
C VAL A 120 -4.87 18.51 -4.05
N LEU A 121 -4.04 17.49 -4.21
CA LEU A 121 -2.64 17.52 -3.79
C LEU A 121 -1.72 17.70 -4.99
N ILE A 122 -0.68 18.51 -4.81
CA ILE A 122 0.46 18.61 -5.73
C ILE A 122 1.67 18.00 -5.03
N LEU A 123 2.25 16.99 -5.65
CA LEU A 123 3.32 16.17 -5.11
C LEU A 123 4.57 16.25 -5.99
N GLU A 124 5.73 16.03 -5.38
CA GLU A 124 6.99 15.77 -6.09
C GLU A 124 6.82 14.56 -7.01
N ASP A 125 7.25 14.70 -8.27
CA ASP A 125 7.32 13.58 -9.21
C ASP A 125 8.60 12.78 -8.93
N LEU A 126 8.45 11.48 -8.68
CA LEU A 126 9.58 10.59 -8.38
C LEU A 126 10.39 10.20 -9.62
N GLY A 127 9.99 10.66 -10.81
CA GLY A 127 10.73 10.49 -12.05
C GLY A 127 9.86 9.94 -13.17
N SER A 128 10.15 10.37 -14.41
CA SER A 128 9.41 9.87 -15.58
C SER A 128 9.66 8.41 -15.90
N ASP A 129 10.78 7.85 -15.41
CA ASP A 129 11.25 6.49 -15.63
C ASP A 129 10.89 5.52 -14.49
N THR A 130 10.17 5.98 -13.46
CA THR A 130 9.62 5.09 -12.43
C THR A 130 8.42 4.31 -12.95
N ALA A 131 8.32 3.05 -12.56
CA ALA A 131 7.17 2.19 -12.81
C ALA A 131 6.73 1.46 -11.53
N PRO A 132 5.45 1.08 -11.43
CA PRO A 132 4.98 0.13 -10.42
C PRO A 132 5.86 -1.11 -10.33
N ILE A 133 6.11 -1.63 -9.13
CA ILE A 133 7.11 -2.69 -8.90
C ILE A 133 6.80 -3.96 -9.69
N ASN A 134 5.53 -4.31 -9.88
CA ASN A 134 5.12 -5.44 -10.73
C ASN A 134 5.53 -5.22 -12.19
N LYS A 135 5.37 -4.01 -12.74
CA LYS A 135 5.82 -3.66 -14.09
C LYS A 135 7.33 -3.61 -14.20
N TRP A 136 8.00 -3.16 -13.15
CA TRP A 136 9.46 -3.21 -13.09
C TRP A 136 9.97 -4.66 -13.09
N LEU A 137 9.35 -5.57 -12.32
CA LEU A 137 9.68 -7.00 -12.30
C LEU A 137 9.40 -7.69 -13.65
N GLU A 138 8.31 -7.33 -14.34
CA GLU A 138 7.98 -7.83 -15.69
C GLU A 138 9.10 -7.55 -16.71
N ASN A 139 9.89 -6.49 -16.51
CA ASN A 139 11.03 -6.16 -17.36
C ASN A 139 12.28 -7.03 -17.11
N GLY A 140 12.22 -7.97 -16.16
CA GLY A 140 13.29 -8.92 -15.88
C GLY A 140 14.59 -8.31 -15.32
N PRO A 141 14.54 -7.51 -14.24
CA PRO A 141 15.74 -6.98 -13.60
C PRO A 141 16.62 -8.11 -13.02
N PRO A 142 17.94 -7.90 -12.86
CA PRO A 142 18.80 -8.87 -12.20
C PRO A 142 18.29 -9.20 -10.79
N ILE A 143 18.32 -10.48 -10.41
CA ILE A 143 17.83 -10.93 -9.09
C ILE A 143 18.54 -10.23 -7.92
N SER A 144 19.83 -9.94 -8.05
CA SER A 144 20.56 -9.15 -7.03
C SER A 144 19.97 -7.75 -6.85
N THR A 145 19.56 -7.09 -7.94
CA THR A 145 18.86 -5.80 -7.90
C THR A 145 17.48 -5.93 -7.26
N VAL A 146 16.73 -7.00 -7.58
CA VAL A 146 15.44 -7.30 -6.96
C VAL A 146 15.57 -7.47 -5.45
N CYS A 147 16.56 -8.25 -5.01
CA CYS A 147 16.86 -8.44 -3.59
C CYS A 147 17.22 -7.13 -2.90
N SER A 148 18.00 -6.26 -3.56
CA SER A 148 18.36 -4.93 -3.04
C SER A 148 17.13 -4.04 -2.86
N VAL A 149 16.23 -3.98 -3.85
CA VAL A 149 14.95 -3.27 -3.73
C VAL A 149 14.11 -3.84 -2.57
N GLY A 150 14.04 -5.17 -2.46
CA GLY A 150 13.29 -5.82 -1.38
C GLY A 150 13.85 -5.50 0.01
N ASP A 151 15.17 -5.56 0.18
CA ASP A 151 15.84 -5.18 1.43
C ASP A 151 15.57 -3.72 1.81
N ARG A 152 15.64 -2.80 0.85
CA ARG A 152 15.30 -1.38 1.06
C ARG A 152 13.86 -1.19 1.53
N VAL A 153 12.89 -1.83 0.86
CA VAL A 153 11.48 -1.73 1.25
C VAL A 153 11.25 -2.33 2.64
N GLY A 154 11.79 -3.51 2.95
CA GLY A 154 11.62 -4.12 4.26
C GLY A 154 12.26 -3.31 5.39
N ARG A 155 13.44 -2.71 5.15
CA ARG A 155 14.08 -1.73 6.06
C ARG A 155 13.18 -0.53 6.32
N PHE A 156 12.62 0.06 5.25
CA PHE A 156 11.73 1.20 5.37
C PHE A 156 10.49 0.87 6.20
N LEU A 157 9.83 -0.24 5.93
CA LEU A 157 8.64 -0.66 6.66
C LEU A 157 8.95 -0.97 8.12
N ALA A 158 10.06 -1.64 8.42
CA ALA A 158 10.46 -1.87 9.80
C ALA A 158 10.77 -0.55 10.52
N ALA A 159 11.34 0.41 9.80
CA ALA A 159 11.60 1.74 10.34
C ALA A 159 10.30 2.51 10.64
N LEU A 160 9.34 2.46 9.72
CA LEU A 160 8.01 3.06 9.88
C LEU A 160 7.24 2.43 11.04
N HIS A 161 7.21 1.10 11.11
CA HIS A 161 6.43 0.35 12.10
C HIS A 161 7.06 0.36 13.50
N SER A 162 8.31 0.82 13.61
CA SER A 162 9.00 1.00 14.90
C SER A 162 8.93 2.43 15.43
N GLN A 163 8.20 3.33 14.77
CA GLN A 163 8.15 4.73 15.20
C GLN A 163 7.51 4.86 16.58
N ARG A 164 8.02 5.83 17.34
CA ARG A 164 7.48 6.22 18.63
C ARG A 164 6.25 7.10 18.42
N LEU A 165 5.08 6.51 18.61
CA LEU A 165 3.79 7.18 18.41
C LEU A 165 3.46 8.21 19.51
N ASP A 166 4.23 8.21 20.61
CA ASP A 166 4.17 9.21 21.68
C ASP A 166 4.99 10.48 21.38
N ALA A 167 5.73 10.50 20.27
CA ALA A 167 6.46 11.68 19.84
C ALA A 167 5.52 12.74 19.23
N LYS A 168 5.78 14.02 19.49
CA LYS A 168 4.95 15.15 19.01
C LYS A 168 4.65 15.09 17.50
N PRO A 169 5.62 14.85 16.60
CA PRO A 169 5.35 14.66 15.17
C PRO A 169 4.27 13.61 14.86
N ALA A 170 4.36 12.44 15.51
CA ALA A 170 3.44 11.34 15.30
C ALA A 170 2.05 11.67 15.85
N ILE A 171 1.97 12.25 17.06
CA ILE A 171 0.70 12.68 17.66
C ILE A 171 -0.01 13.68 16.77
N THR A 172 0.69 14.71 16.27
CA THR A 172 0.10 15.71 15.38
C THR A 172 -0.46 15.07 14.12
N ALA A 173 0.33 14.21 13.46
CA ALA A 173 -0.12 13.52 12.26
C ALA A 173 -1.34 12.62 12.51
N LEU A 174 -1.33 11.85 13.59
CA LEU A 174 -2.43 10.96 13.96
C LEU A 174 -3.72 11.73 14.27
N LEU A 175 -3.63 12.85 14.99
CA LEU A 175 -4.78 13.70 15.24
C LEU A 175 -5.37 14.27 13.94
N GLU A 176 -4.52 14.68 12.99
CA GLU A 176 -4.97 15.15 11.68
C GLU A 176 -5.64 14.03 10.88
N ILE A 177 -5.03 12.85 10.83
CA ILE A 177 -5.56 11.65 10.16
C ILE A 177 -6.92 11.26 10.76
N GLU A 178 -7.03 11.18 12.09
CA GLU A 178 -8.28 10.82 12.78
C GLU A 178 -9.36 11.88 12.56
N SER A 179 -8.99 13.16 12.56
CA SER A 179 -9.93 14.27 12.35
C SER A 179 -10.53 14.30 10.94
N ALA A 180 -9.87 13.69 9.95
CA ALA A 180 -10.35 13.64 8.58
C ALA A 180 -11.61 12.77 8.42
N GLN A 181 -11.90 11.88 9.39
CA GLN A 181 -13.12 11.05 9.45
C GLN A 181 -13.47 10.39 8.11
N VAL A 182 -12.48 9.80 7.45
CA VAL A 182 -12.70 9.03 6.23
C VAL A 182 -13.43 7.75 6.61
N ASP A 183 -14.69 7.62 6.18
CA ASP A 183 -15.46 6.39 6.33
C ASP A 183 -15.24 5.47 5.11
N PRO A 184 -14.54 4.34 5.27
CA PRO A 184 -14.33 3.37 4.19
C PRO A 184 -15.51 2.40 4.03
N SER A 185 -16.61 2.51 4.80
CA SER A 185 -17.68 1.51 4.86
C SER A 185 -18.26 1.10 3.50
N SER A 186 -18.36 2.03 2.55
CA SER A 186 -18.84 1.74 1.19
C SER A 186 -17.85 0.87 0.41
N VAL A 187 -16.55 1.12 0.57
CA VAL A 187 -15.48 0.30 -0.02
C VAL A 187 -15.44 -1.07 0.66
N ASP A 188 -15.52 -1.11 1.99
CA ASP A 188 -15.52 -2.35 2.77
C ASP A 188 -16.73 -3.23 2.44
N SER A 189 -17.89 -2.64 2.23
CA SER A 189 -19.12 -3.34 1.81
C SER A 189 -18.93 -3.99 0.44
N GLU A 190 -18.37 -3.27 -0.53
CA GLU A 190 -18.06 -3.82 -1.85
C GLU A 190 -17.08 -5.00 -1.77
N LEU A 191 -15.99 -4.83 -1.01
CA LEU A 191 -14.99 -5.89 -0.81
C LEU A 191 -15.60 -7.11 -0.12
N THR A 192 -16.45 -6.89 0.89
CA THR A 192 -17.19 -7.95 1.57
C THR A 192 -18.13 -8.68 0.61
N ASN A 193 -18.86 -7.97 -0.26
CA ASN A 193 -19.74 -8.61 -1.22
C ASN A 193 -18.97 -9.49 -2.21
N LYS A 194 -17.81 -9.03 -2.69
CA LYS A 194 -16.91 -9.84 -3.54
C LYS A 194 -16.39 -11.07 -2.81
N PHE A 195 -15.93 -10.91 -1.57
CA PHE A 195 -15.49 -12.01 -0.72
C PHE A 195 -16.54 -13.12 -0.62
N LEU A 196 -17.79 -12.74 -0.31
CA LEU A 196 -18.91 -13.68 -0.17
C LEU A 196 -19.27 -14.34 -1.50
N ALA A 197 -19.30 -13.57 -2.59
CA ALA A 197 -19.61 -14.09 -3.92
C ALA A 197 -18.56 -15.11 -4.40
N HIS A 198 -17.28 -14.87 -4.12
CA HIS A 198 -16.21 -15.80 -4.48
C HIS A 198 -16.26 -17.10 -3.67
N LEU A 199 -16.53 -17.03 -2.36
CA LEU A 199 -16.73 -18.25 -1.57
C LEU A 199 -17.91 -19.09 -2.08
N ALA A 200 -19.04 -18.43 -2.37
CA ALA A 200 -20.22 -19.10 -2.90
C ALA A 200 -19.94 -19.76 -4.26
N SER A 201 -19.23 -19.06 -5.17
CA SER A 201 -18.89 -19.61 -6.49
C SER A 201 -17.89 -20.77 -6.42
N ALA A 202 -17.06 -20.83 -5.37
CA ALA A 202 -16.17 -21.97 -5.10
C ALA A 202 -16.85 -23.17 -4.44
N GLY A 203 -18.14 -23.06 -4.09
CA GLY A 203 -18.95 -24.13 -3.53
C GLY A 203 -18.90 -24.27 -1.99
N TYR A 204 -18.47 -23.22 -1.28
CA TYR A 204 -18.53 -23.21 0.18
C TYR A 204 -19.97 -23.06 0.68
N GLY A 205 -20.34 -23.84 1.71
CA GLY A 205 -21.68 -23.83 2.28
C GLY A 205 -21.97 -22.55 3.08
N GLU A 206 -23.25 -22.23 3.27
CA GLU A 206 -23.68 -21.01 3.99
C GLU A 206 -23.10 -20.91 5.41
N THR A 207 -22.97 -22.03 6.11
CA THR A 207 -22.38 -22.09 7.45
C THR A 207 -20.91 -21.68 7.45
N ASP A 208 -20.12 -22.19 6.50
CA ASP A 208 -18.70 -21.87 6.38
C ASP A 208 -18.51 -20.39 6.00
N VAL A 209 -19.29 -19.92 5.03
CA VAL A 209 -19.29 -18.51 4.59
C VAL A 209 -19.64 -17.59 5.76
N ALA A 210 -20.65 -17.94 6.56
CA ALA A 210 -21.06 -17.16 7.72
C ALA A 210 -19.96 -17.12 8.79
N ALA A 211 -19.27 -18.24 9.04
CA ALA A 211 -18.16 -18.31 9.98
C ALA A 211 -16.96 -17.45 9.53
N LEU A 212 -16.56 -17.55 8.27
CA LEU A 212 -15.46 -16.75 7.70
C LEU A 212 -15.79 -15.25 7.72
N ARG A 213 -17.01 -14.88 7.32
CA ARG A 213 -17.49 -13.49 7.40
C ARG A 213 -17.44 -12.96 8.84
N SER A 214 -17.89 -13.77 9.81
CA SER A 214 -17.84 -13.36 11.21
C SER A 214 -16.40 -13.14 11.68
N LEU A 215 -15.48 -14.02 11.29
CA LEU A 215 -14.07 -13.91 11.64
C LEU A 215 -13.43 -12.65 11.06
N THR A 216 -13.66 -12.35 9.77
CA THR A 216 -13.19 -11.11 9.13
C THR A 216 -13.75 -9.87 9.83
N ARG A 217 -15.05 -9.85 10.14
CA ARG A 217 -15.69 -8.72 10.82
C ARG A 217 -15.12 -8.51 12.22
N THR A 218 -15.04 -9.57 13.03
CA THR A 218 -14.48 -9.50 14.39
C THR A 218 -13.05 -9.00 14.35
N GLU A 219 -12.26 -9.48 13.39
CA GLU A 219 -10.89 -8.99 13.21
C GLU A 219 -10.86 -7.51 12.80
N ALA A 220 -11.71 -7.05 11.88
CA ALA A 220 -11.76 -5.65 11.47
C ALA A 220 -12.19 -4.69 12.61
N GLU A 221 -13.09 -5.16 13.49
CA GLU A 221 -13.59 -4.43 14.66
C GLU A 221 -12.57 -4.41 15.81
N ASP A 222 -11.70 -5.43 15.91
CA ASP A 222 -10.66 -5.47 16.93
C ASP A 222 -9.56 -4.43 16.66
N ARG A 223 -9.46 -3.45 17.56
CA ARG A 223 -8.44 -2.39 17.55
C ARG A 223 -7.42 -2.55 18.69
N SER A 224 -7.46 -3.65 19.45
CA SER A 224 -6.69 -3.84 20.67
C SER A 224 -5.18 -3.79 20.48
N ILE A 225 -4.70 -4.12 19.27
CA ILE A 225 -3.28 -4.10 18.88
C ILE A 225 -2.98 -3.09 17.77
N ASN A 226 -3.82 -2.07 17.58
CA ASN A 226 -3.56 -1.00 16.62
C ASN A 226 -2.53 -0.02 17.19
N ASP A 227 -1.27 -0.43 17.22
CA ASP A 227 -0.15 0.32 17.79
C ASP A 227 0.97 0.60 16.77
N THR A 228 0.70 0.38 15.49
CA THR A 228 1.67 0.53 14.41
C THR A 228 1.20 1.57 13.41
N PHE A 229 2.02 2.58 13.13
CA PHE A 229 1.76 3.52 12.03
C PHE A 229 2.00 2.80 10.71
N SER A 230 0.93 2.62 9.95
CA SER A 230 0.89 1.77 8.76
C SER A 230 0.41 2.58 7.56
N HIS A 231 0.91 2.24 6.38
CA HIS A 231 0.46 2.79 5.11
C HIS A 231 -1.02 2.48 4.86
N GLY A 232 -1.49 1.30 5.27
CA GLY A 232 -2.90 0.92 5.25
C GLY A 232 -3.40 0.36 3.91
N ASP A 233 -2.65 0.53 2.83
CA ASP A 233 -2.96 0.04 1.48
C ASP A 233 -1.68 -0.21 0.65
N LEU A 234 -0.68 -0.86 1.26
CA LEU A 234 0.62 -1.09 0.59
C LEU A 234 0.59 -2.25 -0.41
N TRP A 235 0.01 -2.02 -1.58
CA TRP A 235 0.00 -2.93 -2.72
C TRP A 235 1.13 -2.67 -3.73
N SER A 236 1.29 -3.55 -4.73
CA SER A 236 2.40 -3.47 -5.69
C SER A 236 2.44 -2.17 -6.49
N GLU A 237 1.29 -1.54 -6.73
CA GLU A 237 1.20 -0.29 -7.48
C GLU A 237 1.62 0.94 -6.64
N SER A 238 1.65 0.82 -5.31
CA SER A 238 2.15 1.86 -4.39
C SER A 238 3.67 1.88 -4.26
N ILE A 239 4.38 0.90 -4.83
CA ILE A 239 5.85 0.84 -4.81
C ILE A 239 6.36 1.17 -6.21
N LEU A 240 7.01 2.32 -6.35
CA LEU A 240 7.59 2.78 -7.60
C LEU A 240 9.09 2.50 -7.65
N VAL A 241 9.57 1.96 -8.76
CA VAL A 241 10.98 1.66 -8.98
C VAL A 241 11.39 2.19 -10.34
N ASN A 242 12.48 2.94 -10.41
CA ASN A 242 13.03 3.36 -11.69
C ASN A 242 13.86 2.25 -12.35
N LYS A 243 14.27 2.47 -13.60
CA LYS A 243 14.87 1.42 -14.44
C LYS A 243 16.10 0.76 -13.80
N ASP A 244 16.97 1.55 -13.18
CA ASP A 244 18.22 1.07 -12.54
C ASP A 244 18.07 0.82 -11.03
N ALA A 245 16.86 0.96 -10.49
CA ALA A 245 16.53 0.88 -9.08
C ALA A 245 17.30 1.87 -8.19
N SER A 246 17.85 2.97 -8.73
CA SER A 246 18.39 4.06 -7.90
C SER A 246 17.30 4.71 -7.06
N VAL A 247 16.08 4.82 -7.60
CA VAL A 247 14.88 5.33 -6.92
C VAL A 247 13.95 4.18 -6.58
N VAL A 248 13.64 4.04 -5.29
CA VAL A 248 12.55 3.19 -4.78
C VAL A 248 11.65 4.10 -3.96
N GLY A 249 10.42 4.29 -4.43
CA GLY A 249 9.45 5.21 -3.87
C GLY A 249 8.22 4.50 -3.32
N ILE A 250 7.61 5.04 -2.26
CA ILE A 250 6.31 4.59 -1.75
C ILE A 250 5.31 5.75 -1.79
N ILE A 251 4.16 5.51 -2.44
CA ILE A 251 3.12 6.50 -2.75
C ILE A 251 1.73 6.04 -2.28
N ASP A 252 0.73 6.93 -2.35
CA ASP A 252 -0.69 6.66 -2.03
C ASP A 252 -0.97 6.47 -0.52
N TRP A 253 -0.50 7.41 0.29
CA TRP A 253 -0.64 7.40 1.75
C TRP A 253 -2.04 7.82 2.27
N GLU A 254 -3.09 7.66 1.47
CA GLU A 254 -4.43 8.17 1.78
C GLU A 254 -5.25 7.31 2.75
N PHE A 255 -4.77 6.09 3.04
CA PHE A 255 -5.34 5.15 4.01
C PHE A 255 -4.45 4.94 5.24
N VAL A 256 -3.46 5.82 5.43
CA VAL A 256 -2.51 5.73 6.54
C VAL A 256 -3.22 5.83 7.89
N GLY A 257 -2.68 5.18 8.91
CA GLY A 257 -3.20 5.29 10.27
C GLY A 257 -2.62 4.27 11.24
N LEU A 258 -3.23 4.17 12.41
CA LEU A 258 -2.91 3.10 13.36
C LEU A 258 -3.54 1.79 12.93
N ALA A 259 -2.68 0.81 12.68
CA ALA A 259 -3.07 -0.52 12.25
C ALA A 259 -2.34 -1.60 13.04
N LYS A 260 -2.69 -2.84 12.72
CA LYS A 260 -2.06 -4.02 13.28
C LYS A 260 -0.64 -4.20 12.72
N PRO A 261 0.32 -4.74 13.48
CA PRO A 261 1.74 -4.72 13.12
C PRO A 261 2.19 -5.44 11.84
N LEU A 262 1.27 -6.14 11.16
CA LEU A 262 1.53 -6.91 9.95
C LEU A 262 0.56 -6.55 8.80
N LEU A 263 -0.23 -5.47 8.93
CA LEU A 263 -1.19 -5.07 7.88
C LEU A 263 -0.48 -4.86 6.53
N ASP A 264 0.52 -3.98 6.47
CA ASP A 264 1.26 -3.69 5.23
C ASP A 264 2.11 -4.87 4.73
N MET A 265 2.47 -5.80 5.62
CA MET A 265 3.17 -7.02 5.22
C MET A 265 2.19 -8.01 4.56
N SER A 266 0.95 -8.02 5.02
CA SER A 266 -0.13 -8.88 4.50
C SER A 266 -0.56 -8.47 3.09
N THR A 267 -0.31 -7.22 2.69
CA THR A 267 -0.63 -6.68 1.35
C THR A 267 0.44 -7.02 0.30
N LEU A 268 1.62 -7.52 0.68
CA LEU A 268 2.62 -8.07 -0.26
C LEU A 268 2.08 -9.25 -1.09
N ARG A 269 0.94 -9.83 -0.71
CA ARG A 269 0.17 -10.79 -1.52
C ARG A 269 -0.13 -10.29 -2.94
N HIS A 270 -0.19 -8.97 -3.18
CA HIS A 270 -0.42 -8.43 -4.53
C HIS A 270 0.79 -8.63 -5.45
N VAL A 271 2.00 -8.55 -4.89
CA VAL A 271 3.23 -8.96 -5.59
C VAL A 271 3.19 -10.47 -5.80
N TYR A 272 2.75 -11.22 -4.80
CA TYR A 272 2.63 -12.67 -4.93
C TYR A 272 1.71 -13.06 -6.09
N SER A 273 0.52 -12.47 -6.15
CA SER A 273 -0.48 -12.85 -7.14
C SER A 273 -0.08 -12.53 -8.56
N ARG A 274 0.49 -11.36 -8.78
CA ARG A 274 0.89 -10.92 -10.13
C ARG A 274 2.23 -11.46 -10.57
N CYS A 275 3.18 -11.62 -9.65
CA CYS A 275 4.55 -11.97 -10.01
C CYS A 275 4.84 -13.45 -9.74
N VAL A 276 4.54 -13.96 -8.54
CA VAL A 276 4.90 -15.34 -8.16
C VAL A 276 4.05 -16.40 -8.86
N LEU A 277 2.78 -16.12 -9.12
CA LEU A 277 1.97 -16.96 -10.02
C LEU A 277 1.87 -16.37 -11.43
N GLY A 278 2.77 -15.44 -11.76
CA GLY A 278 2.84 -14.81 -13.07
C GLY A 278 3.21 -15.80 -14.19
N PRO A 279 3.06 -15.40 -15.46
CA PRO A 279 3.12 -16.31 -16.60
C PRO A 279 4.53 -16.82 -16.95
N SER A 280 5.61 -16.21 -16.43
CA SER A 280 6.98 -16.57 -16.81
C SER A 280 7.83 -16.99 -15.60
N PRO A 281 8.65 -18.05 -15.70
CA PRO A 281 9.51 -18.50 -14.60
C PRO A 281 10.43 -17.40 -14.05
N GLY A 282 10.91 -16.49 -14.91
CA GLY A 282 11.74 -15.36 -14.50
C GLY A 282 10.99 -14.36 -13.62
N LEU A 283 9.75 -14.01 -13.98
CA LEU A 283 8.90 -13.14 -13.16
C LEU A 283 8.56 -13.80 -11.82
N GLN A 284 8.30 -15.11 -11.83
CA GLN A 284 8.03 -15.86 -10.60
C GLN A 284 9.24 -15.88 -9.67
N GLN A 285 10.44 -16.14 -10.21
CA GLN A 285 11.69 -16.11 -9.46
C GLN A 285 11.95 -14.72 -8.87
N ALA A 286 11.75 -13.66 -9.67
CA ALA A 286 11.94 -12.28 -9.23
C ALA A 286 10.92 -11.90 -8.14
N GLY A 287 9.64 -12.24 -8.31
CA GLY A 287 8.60 -12.02 -7.28
C GLY A 287 8.93 -12.71 -5.95
N ARG A 288 9.39 -13.98 -5.99
CA ARG A 288 9.81 -14.72 -4.79
C ARG A 288 11.02 -14.08 -4.12
N ALA A 289 12.03 -13.69 -4.91
CA ALA A 289 13.22 -13.02 -4.40
C ALA A 289 12.87 -11.70 -3.71
N LEU A 290 12.00 -10.89 -4.34
CA LEU A 290 11.54 -9.62 -3.78
C LEU A 290 10.87 -9.82 -2.43
N ILE A 291 9.84 -10.67 -2.37
CA ILE A 291 9.08 -10.90 -1.15
C ILE A 291 10.00 -11.42 -0.06
N ARG A 292 10.83 -12.43 -0.35
CA ARG A 292 11.78 -12.98 0.64
C ARG A 292 12.72 -11.91 1.21
N CYS A 293 13.24 -11.02 0.38
CA CYS A 293 14.12 -9.95 0.83
C CYS A 293 13.38 -8.89 1.65
N ILE A 294 12.14 -8.53 1.28
CA ILE A 294 11.29 -7.64 2.08
C ILE A 294 11.02 -8.27 3.45
N THR A 295 10.57 -9.52 3.50
CA THR A 295 10.20 -10.19 4.75
C THR A 295 11.40 -10.41 5.67
N THR A 296 12.52 -10.85 5.12
CA THR A 296 13.76 -11.10 5.88
C THR A 296 14.26 -9.81 6.51
N SER A 297 14.45 -8.75 5.71
CA SER A 297 14.96 -7.48 6.22
C SER A 297 14.00 -6.82 7.22
N TYR A 298 12.69 -6.87 6.95
CA TYR A 298 11.67 -6.38 7.88
C TYR A 298 11.75 -7.12 9.22
N ARG A 299 11.72 -8.45 9.20
CA ARG A 299 11.76 -9.32 10.38
C ARG A 299 13.02 -9.07 11.22
N ASP A 300 14.18 -9.05 10.58
CA ASP A 300 15.45 -8.94 11.28
C ASP A 300 15.54 -7.58 12.01
N ILE A 301 15.06 -6.50 11.39
CA ILE A 301 15.10 -5.16 11.97
C ILE A 301 14.02 -4.94 13.02
N ILE A 302 12.79 -5.39 12.76
CA ILE A 302 11.68 -5.20 13.71
C ILE A 302 11.92 -5.96 15.02
N VAL A 303 12.56 -7.14 14.93
CA VAL A 303 13.02 -7.91 16.08
C VAL A 303 14.19 -7.22 16.78
N ALA A 304 15.20 -6.75 16.03
CA ALA A 304 16.36 -6.05 16.62
C ALA A 304 15.96 -4.75 17.35
N ARG A 305 15.00 -4.00 16.79
CA ARG A 305 14.41 -2.81 17.43
C ARG A 305 13.54 -3.17 18.64
N GLY A 306 13.09 -4.42 18.71
CA GLY A 306 12.38 -4.99 19.86
C GLY A 306 11.08 -4.26 20.15
N VAL A 307 10.32 -3.99 19.10
CA VAL A 307 8.97 -3.46 19.22
C VAL A 307 8.09 -4.38 20.07
N ARG A 308 7.08 -3.82 20.73
CA ARG A 308 6.33 -4.51 21.79
C ARG A 308 5.80 -5.89 21.37
N TRP A 309 5.14 -5.95 20.22
CA TRP A 309 4.51 -7.17 19.71
C TRP A 309 5.51 -8.28 19.30
N THR A 310 6.80 -7.96 19.07
CA THR A 310 7.82 -8.99 18.78
C THR A 310 8.44 -9.59 20.05
N ARG A 311 8.23 -8.95 21.21
CA ARG A 311 8.73 -9.42 22.52
C ARG A 311 7.66 -10.15 23.31
N ASP A 312 6.43 -9.67 23.25
CA ASP A 312 5.28 -10.23 23.95
C ASP A 312 4.66 -11.39 23.13
N PRO A 313 4.70 -12.65 23.59
CA PRO A 313 4.14 -13.79 22.87
C PRO A 313 2.63 -13.67 22.59
N THR A 314 1.87 -13.06 23.49
CA THR A 314 0.42 -12.88 23.32
C THR A 314 0.14 -11.88 22.19
N LEU A 315 0.83 -10.74 22.19
CA LEU A 315 0.68 -9.75 21.11
C LEU A 315 1.22 -10.27 19.78
N ARG A 316 2.28 -11.07 19.80
CA ARG A 316 2.81 -11.76 18.62
C ARG A 316 1.79 -12.71 18.01
N ALA A 317 1.14 -13.52 18.84
CA ALA A 317 0.07 -14.43 18.41
C ALA A 317 -1.11 -13.66 17.83
N ALA A 318 -1.54 -12.57 18.49
CA ALA A 318 -2.61 -11.69 17.99
C ALA A 318 -2.25 -11.05 16.64
N ALA A 319 -1.01 -10.56 16.48
CA ALA A 319 -0.53 -10.01 15.21
C ALA A 319 -0.52 -11.06 14.08
N ARG A 320 -0.10 -12.31 14.36
CA ARG A 320 -0.13 -13.42 13.40
C ARG A 320 -1.56 -13.82 13.03
N HIS A 321 -2.46 -13.94 14.02
CA HIS A 321 -3.88 -14.20 13.79
C HIS A 321 -4.47 -13.17 12.82
N ALA A 322 -4.28 -11.89 13.14
CA ALA A 322 -4.76 -10.79 12.32
C ALA A 322 -4.23 -10.85 10.89
N ALA A 323 -2.92 -11.05 10.74
CA ALA A 323 -2.30 -11.14 9.44
C ALA A 323 -2.88 -12.30 8.61
N TYR A 324 -3.13 -13.46 9.22
CA TYR A 324 -3.76 -14.58 8.53
C TYR A 324 -5.19 -14.31 8.09
N VAL A 325 -5.99 -13.66 8.94
CA VAL A 325 -7.34 -13.25 8.55
C VAL A 325 -7.29 -12.26 7.38
N ILE A 326 -6.40 -11.27 7.43
CA ILE A 326 -6.23 -10.26 6.37
C ILE A 326 -5.77 -10.91 5.06
N VAL A 327 -4.75 -11.77 5.11
CA VAL A 327 -4.25 -12.49 3.92
C VAL A 327 -5.34 -13.38 3.34
N GLY A 328 -6.03 -14.16 4.18
CA GLY A 328 -7.11 -15.05 3.76
C GLY A 328 -8.26 -14.31 3.11
N HIS A 329 -8.75 -13.24 3.76
CA HIS A 329 -9.79 -12.36 3.22
C HIS A 329 -9.42 -11.87 1.83
N GLU A 330 -8.22 -11.36 1.69
CA GLU A 330 -7.86 -10.63 0.48
C GLU A 330 -7.48 -11.52 -0.70
N ILE A 331 -6.89 -12.70 -0.44
CA ILE A 331 -6.71 -13.74 -1.46
C ILE A 331 -8.07 -14.10 -2.08
N ILE A 332 -9.10 -14.23 -1.24
CA ILE A 332 -10.47 -14.55 -1.68
C ILE A 332 -11.13 -13.35 -2.36
N THR A 333 -10.97 -12.14 -1.84
CA THR A 333 -11.61 -10.94 -2.40
C THR A 333 -11.07 -10.59 -3.77
N ARG A 334 -9.77 -10.77 -4.00
CA ARG A 334 -9.06 -10.29 -5.19
C ARG A 334 -8.91 -11.35 -6.27
N THR A 335 -9.96 -12.14 -6.53
CA THR A 335 -9.83 -13.26 -7.47
C THR A 335 -9.70 -12.82 -8.94
N GLU A 336 -9.95 -11.55 -9.24
CA GLU A 336 -9.81 -10.95 -10.57
C GLU A 336 -8.39 -11.00 -11.14
N PHE A 337 -7.37 -11.23 -10.30
CA PHE A 337 -5.98 -11.35 -10.73
C PHE A 337 -5.58 -12.76 -11.16
N TRP A 338 -6.47 -13.75 -11.04
CA TRP A 338 -6.17 -15.14 -11.35
C TRP A 338 -6.97 -15.65 -12.53
N ASN A 339 -6.38 -16.60 -13.25
CA ASN A 339 -7.11 -17.33 -14.28
C ASN A 339 -8.25 -18.16 -13.65
N GLU A 340 -9.27 -18.47 -14.45
CA GLU A 340 -10.45 -19.21 -13.97
C GLU A 340 -10.10 -20.59 -13.43
N GLU A 341 -9.11 -21.26 -14.05
CA GLU A 341 -8.64 -22.61 -13.68
C GLU A 341 -8.00 -22.66 -12.28
N CYS A 342 -7.37 -21.57 -11.84
CA CYS A 342 -6.75 -21.46 -10.52
C CYS A 342 -7.70 -20.87 -9.47
N ARG A 343 -8.83 -20.27 -9.86
CA ARG A 343 -9.70 -19.52 -8.94
C ARG A 343 -10.10 -20.33 -7.70
N LYS A 344 -10.57 -21.57 -7.87
CA LYS A 344 -10.94 -22.43 -6.74
C LYS A 344 -9.76 -22.70 -5.81
N ARG A 345 -8.59 -23.06 -6.36
CA ARG A 345 -7.37 -23.36 -5.57
C ARG A 345 -6.88 -22.16 -4.78
N VAL A 346 -6.97 -20.96 -5.38
CA VAL A 346 -6.66 -19.70 -4.70
C VAL A 346 -7.61 -19.44 -3.55
N ILE A 347 -8.92 -19.61 -3.76
CA ILE A 347 -9.94 -19.45 -2.71
C ILE A 347 -9.69 -20.46 -1.59
N ASP A 348 -9.44 -21.73 -1.91
CA ASP A 348 -9.13 -22.77 -0.94
C ASP A 348 -7.89 -22.41 -0.12
N SER A 349 -6.89 -21.80 -0.73
CA SER A 349 -5.70 -21.31 -0.03
C SER A 349 -6.02 -20.14 0.91
N GLY A 350 -6.88 -19.22 0.49
CA GLY A 350 -7.40 -18.17 1.37
C GLY A 350 -8.13 -18.74 2.59
N VAL A 351 -8.95 -19.79 2.39
CA VAL A 351 -9.62 -20.50 3.49
C VAL A 351 -8.63 -21.20 4.42
N GLN A 352 -7.55 -21.78 3.90
CA GLN A 352 -6.49 -22.37 4.73
C GLN A 352 -5.85 -21.34 5.67
N TYR A 353 -5.70 -20.08 5.24
CA TYR A 353 -5.21 -19.01 6.10
C TYR A 353 -6.16 -18.71 7.28
N PHE A 354 -7.47 -18.72 7.06
CA PHE A 354 -8.44 -18.64 8.17
C PHE A 354 -8.34 -19.84 9.12
N GLY A 355 -8.06 -21.03 8.60
CA GLY A 355 -7.75 -22.21 9.41
C GLY A 355 -6.50 -22.03 10.28
N LYS A 356 -5.43 -21.43 9.73
CA LYS A 356 -4.24 -21.05 10.49
C LYS A 356 -4.55 -20.03 11.59
N ALA A 357 -5.35 -19.01 11.29
CA ALA A 357 -5.78 -18.01 12.26
C ALA A 357 -6.51 -18.66 13.45
N THR A 358 -7.48 -19.53 13.15
CA THR A 358 -8.26 -20.25 14.19
C THR A 358 -7.36 -21.06 15.12
N ARG A 359 -6.37 -21.80 14.57
CA ARG A 359 -5.43 -22.58 15.39
C ARG A 359 -4.61 -21.74 16.36
N ILE A 360 -4.15 -20.56 15.93
CA ILE A 360 -3.42 -19.63 16.82
C ILE A 360 -4.31 -19.18 17.97
N ARG A 361 -5.57 -18.82 17.69
CA ARG A 361 -6.52 -18.39 18.71
C ARG A 361 -6.78 -19.49 19.75
N ASP A 362 -6.80 -20.74 19.31
CA ASP A 362 -7.05 -21.90 20.17
C ASP A 362 -5.79 -22.40 20.91
N GLY A 363 -4.66 -21.68 20.79
CA GLY A 363 -3.40 -21.99 21.48
C GLY A 363 -2.59 -23.14 20.86
N ALA A 364 -2.95 -23.59 19.66
CA ALA A 364 -2.24 -24.64 18.94
C ALA A 364 -1.23 -24.04 17.95
N GLY A 365 0.07 -24.08 18.26
CA GLY A 365 1.15 -23.82 17.29
C GLY A 365 2.05 -22.60 17.55
N ASP A 366 2.42 -22.32 18.81
CA ASP A 366 3.51 -21.37 19.09
C ASP A 366 4.88 -22.08 19.02
N ASP A 367 5.23 -22.57 17.83
CA ASP A 367 6.43 -23.40 17.61
C ASP A 367 7.72 -22.56 17.43
N GLY A 368 7.64 -21.23 17.61
CA GLY A 368 8.78 -20.33 17.60
C GLY A 368 8.65 -19.09 16.72
N LEU A 369 9.76 -18.36 16.62
CA LEU A 369 9.92 -17.01 16.02
C LEU A 369 9.78 -16.94 14.48
N GLU A 370 9.05 -17.87 13.84
CA GLU A 370 8.71 -17.83 12.41
C GLU A 370 7.60 -16.79 12.15
N LEU A 371 7.86 -15.55 12.55
CA LEU A 371 6.87 -14.47 12.65
C LEU A 371 6.27 -14.06 11.30
N VAL A 372 7.16 -13.86 10.31
CA VAL A 372 6.82 -13.23 9.03
C VAL A 372 6.84 -14.26 7.91
N ASP A 373 7.78 -15.20 7.98
CA ASP A 373 7.96 -16.22 6.92
C ASP A 373 6.89 -17.32 6.97
N ASP A 374 6.15 -17.52 8.07
CA ASP A 374 4.99 -18.43 8.10
C ASP A 374 3.70 -17.71 7.66
N VAL A 375 3.53 -16.45 8.09
CA VAL A 375 2.41 -15.59 7.64
C VAL A 375 2.45 -15.39 6.14
N LEU A 376 3.65 -15.17 5.62
CA LEU A 376 3.95 -15.05 4.20
C LEU A 376 4.64 -16.33 3.71
N GLY A 377 4.39 -17.45 4.38
CA GLY A 377 4.88 -18.78 4.02
C GLY A 377 4.13 -19.28 2.82
N TRP A 378 4.47 -18.74 1.66
CA TRP A 378 3.74 -18.95 0.42
C TRP A 378 3.92 -20.34 -0.19
N THR A 379 4.58 -21.26 0.53
CA THR A 379 4.79 -22.66 0.13
C THR A 379 3.47 -23.38 -0.13
N THR A 380 2.38 -22.98 0.53
CA THR A 380 1.02 -23.51 0.27
C THR A 380 0.50 -23.19 -1.13
N LEU A 381 0.94 -22.09 -1.73
CA LEU A 381 0.57 -21.66 -3.07
C LEU A 381 1.56 -22.15 -4.15
N GLU A 382 2.75 -22.64 -3.79
CA GLU A 382 3.75 -23.14 -4.74
C GLU A 382 3.36 -24.47 -5.42
N GLY A 383 2.32 -25.14 -4.92
CA GLY A 383 1.71 -26.31 -5.55
C GLY A 383 0.53 -26.00 -6.49
N ILE A 384 0.22 -24.72 -6.74
CA ILE A 384 -0.87 -24.26 -7.63
C ILE A 384 -0.33 -24.00 -9.02
#